data_AF-A0A8S3WPQ6-F1
#
_entry.id   AF-A0A8S3WPQ6-F1
#
_cell.length_a   1.000
_cell.length_b   1.000
_cell.length_c   1.000
_cell.angle_alpha   90.00
_cell.angle_beta   90.00
_cell.angle_gamma   90.00
#
_symmetry.space_group_name_H-M   'P 1'
#
loop_
_entity.id
_entity.type
_entity.pdbx_description
1 polymer ?
#
loop_
_entity_poly.entity_id
_entity_poly.type
_entity_poly.pdbx_seq_one_letter_code
_entity_poly.pdbx_strand_id
1 'polypeptide(L)'
;MDKNLNLQQIQDLLNDLDSDENVNDDIFPDASSDLSDAESEISDYNTESEEEAESISENEDSSDNDAQSRNSNAFYGRNRYKWSKVPPSRSRVPAHNIIIHLPGLRGPAQAKNEISPLEAWSCLFTEDIIDLILQHTNKKITNYSENHTFDSAYTYHVTRGEILAFIGLMFLTGIFKSAREDTRGIWSAKTKGRPIFRTVMSLNRHTHHAYNLTNNLHEKNEKRQTGLLSYQNCLASL
;
A
#
# COMPACT_ATOMS: atom_id res chain seq x y z
N MET A 1 25.68 5.24 40.27
CA MET A 1 25.86 3.85 40.77
C MET A 1 25.87 3.00 39.54
N ASP A 2 27.06 2.78 39.00
CA ASP A 2 27.18 2.50 37.58
C ASP A 2 27.20 0.98 37.41
N LYS A 3 26.04 0.44 37.04
CA LYS A 3 25.85 -0.99 36.83
C LYS A 3 26.46 -1.40 35.48
N ASN A 4 27.78 -1.41 35.42
CA ASN A 4 28.50 -2.08 34.35
C ASN A 4 28.27 -3.60 34.49
N LEU A 5 27.36 -4.13 33.67
CA LEU A 5 27.14 -5.56 33.54
C LEU A 5 28.37 -6.23 32.95
N ASN A 6 28.79 -7.34 33.55
CA ASN A 6 29.90 -8.14 33.04
C ASN A 6 29.48 -8.90 31.77
N LEU A 7 30.43 -9.23 30.89
CA LEU A 7 30.18 -10.00 29.66
C LEU A 7 29.46 -11.33 29.93
N GLN A 8 29.78 -12.00 31.05
CA GLN A 8 29.05 -13.19 31.51
C GLN A 8 27.54 -12.92 31.65
N GLN A 9 27.16 -11.83 32.33
CA GLN A 9 25.77 -11.49 32.59
C GLN A 9 25.02 -11.09 31.32
N ILE A 10 25.73 -10.52 30.35
CA ILE A 10 25.18 -10.22 29.01
C ILE A 10 24.96 -11.53 28.23
N GLN A 11 25.86 -12.50 28.36
CA GLN A 11 25.75 -13.80 27.71
C GLN A 11 24.63 -14.66 28.32
N ASP A 12 24.49 -14.68 29.65
CA ASP A 12 23.41 -15.38 30.33
C ASP A 12 22.03 -14.82 29.92
N LEU A 13 21.87 -13.48 29.90
CA LEU A 13 20.66 -12.81 29.41
C LEU A 13 20.35 -13.06 27.92
N LEU A 14 21.33 -13.42 27.11
CA LEU A 14 21.10 -13.81 25.71
C LEU A 14 20.64 -15.27 25.60
N ASN A 15 21.21 -16.18 26.40
CA ASN A 15 20.82 -17.58 26.42
C ASN A 15 19.40 -17.79 26.98
N ASP A 16 18.98 -16.99 27.95
CA ASP A 16 17.61 -17.01 28.48
C ASP A 16 16.57 -16.62 27.42
N LEU A 17 16.92 -15.76 26.46
CA LEU A 17 16.03 -15.35 25.35
C LEU A 17 15.95 -16.38 24.22
N ASP A 18 16.98 -17.20 24.01
CA ASP A 18 17.00 -18.28 23.01
C ASP A 18 16.28 -19.55 23.50
N SER A 19 15.94 -19.65 24.79
CA SER A 19 15.36 -20.87 25.39
C SER A 19 13.83 -20.99 25.29
N ASP A 20 13.13 -19.93 24.87
CA ASP A 20 11.66 -19.87 24.75
C ASP A 20 11.12 -20.25 23.35
N GLU A 21 11.94 -20.79 22.43
CA GLU A 21 11.48 -21.32 21.13
C GLU A 21 10.75 -22.69 21.23
N ASN A 22 9.79 -22.82 22.15
CA ASN A 22 8.80 -23.91 22.15
C ASN A 22 7.43 -23.40 21.68
N VAL A 23 7.37 -23.02 20.40
CA VAL A 23 6.11 -22.66 19.73
C VAL A 23 5.44 -23.96 19.25
N ASN A 24 4.25 -24.28 19.78
CA ASN A 24 3.42 -25.36 19.24
C ASN A 24 3.04 -25.05 17.77
N ASP A 25 3.46 -25.90 16.83
CA ASP A 25 3.19 -25.74 15.40
C ASP A 25 1.73 -26.09 14.98
N ASP A 26 0.90 -26.62 15.89
CA ASP A 26 -0.41 -27.23 15.57
C ASP A 26 -1.65 -26.30 15.68
N ILE A 27 -1.49 -24.97 15.81
CA ILE A 27 -2.62 -24.03 15.99
C ILE A 27 -2.62 -22.88 14.98
N PHE A 28 -2.57 -23.21 13.69
CA PHE A 28 -3.00 -22.29 12.62
C PHE A 28 -3.79 -23.05 11.55
N PRO A 29 -5.04 -22.65 11.23
CA PRO A 29 -5.71 -23.15 10.04
C PRO A 29 -4.98 -22.62 8.80
N ASP A 30 -4.67 -23.53 7.87
CA ASP A 30 -3.96 -23.22 6.63
C ASP A 30 -4.69 -22.13 5.83
N ALA A 31 -4.05 -20.95 5.77
CA ALA A 31 -4.55 -19.78 5.05
C ALA A 31 -3.93 -19.66 3.65
N SER A 32 -3.64 -20.79 2.98
CA SER A 32 -3.25 -20.80 1.56
C SER A 32 -4.46 -20.70 0.62
N SER A 33 -5.16 -19.56 0.60
CA SER A 33 -6.20 -19.27 -0.39
C SER A 33 -6.46 -17.77 -0.58
N ASP A 34 -6.44 -17.32 -1.84
CA ASP A 34 -6.89 -16.00 -2.32
C ASP A 34 -6.21 -14.73 -1.77
N LEU A 35 -4.90 -14.62 -2.00
CA LEU A 35 -4.32 -13.34 -2.40
C LEU A 35 -4.39 -13.22 -3.93
N SER A 36 -5.52 -12.75 -4.45
CA SER A 36 -5.62 -12.36 -5.86
C SER A 36 -4.86 -11.05 -6.07
N ASP A 37 -3.67 -11.15 -6.66
CA ASP A 37 -2.85 -9.99 -7.02
C ASP A 37 -3.59 -9.19 -8.10
N ALA A 38 -3.86 -7.92 -7.82
CA ALA A 38 -4.50 -7.02 -8.77
C ALA A 38 -3.42 -6.43 -9.67
N GLU A 39 -3.02 -7.20 -10.69
CA GLU A 39 -1.94 -6.82 -11.60
C GLU A 39 -2.23 -5.48 -12.28
N SER A 40 -1.54 -4.44 -11.79
CA SER A 40 -1.49 -3.13 -12.42
C SER A 40 -0.46 -3.20 -13.54
N GLU A 41 -0.90 -3.29 -14.80
CA GLU A 41 -0.05 -3.20 -15.99
C GLU A 41 0.74 -1.88 -16.02
N ILE A 42 1.94 -1.88 -15.45
CA ILE A 42 2.96 -0.85 -15.66
C ILE A 42 3.62 -1.17 -17.00
N SER A 43 3.39 -0.33 -18.00
CA SER A 43 4.00 -0.50 -19.33
C SER A 43 5.41 0.10 -19.33
N ASP A 44 6.41 -0.78 -19.25
CA ASP A 44 7.83 -0.42 -19.33
C ASP A 44 8.21 -0.02 -20.77
N TYR A 45 8.02 1.27 -21.09
CA TYR A 45 8.51 1.87 -22.33
C TYR A 45 10.03 2.11 -22.27
N ASN A 46 10.82 1.06 -22.47
CA ASN A 46 12.24 1.21 -22.83
C ASN A 46 12.35 1.81 -24.23
N THR A 47 12.89 3.04 -24.31
CA THR A 47 13.25 3.70 -25.58
C THR A 47 14.76 3.85 -25.64
N GLU A 48 15.43 2.83 -26.16
CA GLU A 48 16.79 2.96 -26.70
C GLU A 48 16.73 2.54 -28.17
N SER A 49 17.19 3.42 -29.05
CA SER A 49 17.36 3.16 -30.49
C SER A 49 18.53 2.21 -30.73
N GLU A 50 18.57 1.55 -31.89
CA GLU A 50 19.60 1.76 -32.94
C GLU A 50 19.00 1.36 -34.31
N GLU A 51 19.52 1.93 -35.41
CA GLU A 51 19.10 1.66 -36.80
C GLU A 51 20.07 0.66 -37.46
N GLU A 52 19.58 -0.30 -38.26
CA GLU A 52 20.31 -0.81 -39.45
C GLU A 52 19.29 -1.22 -40.55
N ALA A 53 19.73 -1.26 -41.81
CA ALA A 53 18.87 -1.27 -43.01
C ALA A 53 19.15 -2.40 -44.01
N GLU A 54 18.31 -2.48 -45.06
CA GLU A 54 18.34 -3.38 -46.23
C GLU A 54 17.89 -4.85 -45.98
N SER A 55 17.32 -5.61 -46.95
CA SER A 55 17.18 -5.42 -48.41
C SER A 55 15.90 -6.02 -49.05
N ILE A 56 15.35 -5.28 -50.02
CA ILE A 56 14.49 -5.58 -51.20
C ILE A 56 14.10 -7.04 -51.58
N SER A 57 12.82 -7.25 -51.96
CA SER A 57 12.31 -8.01 -53.16
C SER A 57 10.77 -7.98 -53.15
N GLU A 58 10.05 -7.09 -53.85
CA GLU A 58 9.72 -7.04 -55.30
C GLU A 58 8.60 -7.98 -55.81
N ASN A 59 7.70 -7.38 -56.62
CA ASN A 59 6.65 -7.95 -57.51
C ASN A 59 5.41 -8.59 -56.85
N GLU A 60 4.18 -8.62 -57.40
CA GLU A 60 3.47 -8.05 -58.59
C GLU A 60 1.95 -8.26 -58.28
N ASP A 61 0.93 -7.56 -58.79
CA ASP A 61 0.72 -6.26 -59.47
C ASP A 61 -0.80 -5.90 -59.38
N SER A 62 -1.21 -4.66 -59.71
CA SER A 62 -2.44 -4.31 -60.48
C SER A 62 -2.93 -2.87 -60.20
N SER A 63 -3.12 -2.12 -61.29
CA SER A 63 -3.71 -0.78 -61.33
C SER A 63 -5.20 -0.75 -60.93
N ASP A 64 -5.62 0.24 -60.14
CA ASP A 64 -6.31 1.37 -60.76
C ASP A 64 -6.50 2.62 -59.85
N ASN A 65 -6.60 3.75 -60.55
CA ASN A 65 -6.79 5.12 -60.11
C ASN A 65 -7.70 5.38 -58.87
N ASP A 66 -7.08 5.83 -57.76
CA ASP A 66 -7.67 6.90 -56.93
C ASP A 66 -6.60 7.92 -56.50
N ALA A 67 -6.30 8.85 -57.42
CA ALA A 67 -5.37 9.95 -57.19
C ALA A 67 -5.98 11.08 -56.35
N GLN A 68 -6.65 10.75 -55.24
CA GLN A 68 -6.97 11.72 -54.20
C GLN A 68 -5.88 11.72 -53.13
N SER A 69 -4.97 12.68 -53.26
CA SER A 69 -3.97 13.06 -52.27
C SER A 69 -4.53 12.98 -50.86
N ARG A 70 -4.11 11.95 -50.10
CA ARG A 70 -4.41 11.83 -48.66
C ARG A 70 -3.53 12.81 -47.90
N ASN A 71 -3.78 14.11 -48.13
CA ASN A 71 -3.31 15.25 -47.35
C ASN A 71 -4.01 15.28 -45.97
N SER A 72 -3.99 14.12 -45.30
CA SER A 72 -4.42 13.97 -43.92
C SER A 72 -3.35 14.61 -43.04
N ASN A 73 -3.63 15.84 -42.62
CA ASN A 73 -2.94 16.55 -41.55
C ASN A 73 -3.13 15.88 -40.17
N ALA A 74 -3.38 14.56 -40.13
CA ALA A 74 -3.51 13.79 -38.92
C ALA A 74 -3.00 12.35 -39.07
N PHE A 75 -2.53 11.79 -37.95
CA PHE A 75 -2.38 10.36 -37.69
C PHE A 75 -3.60 9.82 -36.93
N TYR A 76 -3.80 8.51 -36.96
CA TYR A 76 -4.85 7.84 -36.18
C TYR A 76 -4.24 6.74 -35.31
N GLY A 77 -4.52 6.77 -34.00
CA GLY A 77 -4.12 5.71 -33.07
C GLY A 77 -4.99 4.46 -33.20
N ARG A 78 -4.56 3.34 -32.62
CA ARG A 78 -5.29 2.05 -32.60
C ARG A 78 -6.70 2.16 -31.99
N ASN A 79 -6.89 3.11 -31.07
CA ASN A 79 -8.15 3.49 -30.45
C ASN A 79 -8.98 4.51 -31.27
N ARG A 80 -8.61 4.76 -32.54
CA ARG A 80 -9.20 5.76 -33.45
C ARG A 80 -9.07 7.23 -33.02
N TYR A 81 -8.26 7.55 -32.00
CA TYR A 81 -7.94 8.95 -31.67
C TYR A 81 -7.15 9.61 -32.80
N LYS A 82 -7.56 10.84 -33.16
CA LYS A 82 -6.98 11.63 -34.25
C LYS A 82 -5.92 12.60 -33.70
N TRP A 83 -4.68 12.44 -34.14
CA TRP A 83 -3.55 13.29 -33.75
C TRP A 83 -3.18 14.23 -34.89
N SER A 84 -3.20 15.55 -34.68
CA SER A 84 -2.82 16.51 -35.72
C SER A 84 -1.31 16.45 -36.00
N LYS A 85 -0.94 16.45 -37.30
CA LYS A 85 0.45 16.68 -37.76
C LYS A 85 0.86 18.14 -37.65
N VAL A 86 -0.11 19.04 -37.74
CA VAL A 86 0.09 20.49 -37.66
C VAL A 86 -0.05 20.91 -36.19
N PRO A 87 0.94 21.60 -35.59
CA PRO A 87 0.79 22.12 -34.24
C PRO A 87 -0.38 23.11 -34.17
N PRO A 88 -1.13 23.17 -33.06
CA PRO A 88 -2.24 24.12 -32.93
C PRO A 88 -1.74 25.55 -33.12
N SER A 89 -2.49 26.36 -33.88
CA SER A 89 -2.14 27.77 -34.06
C SER A 89 -2.14 28.49 -32.72
N ARG A 90 -1.18 29.41 -32.53
CA ARG A 90 -1.09 30.24 -31.32
C ARG A 90 -2.34 31.12 -31.20
N SER A 91 -3.30 30.61 -30.46
CA SER A 91 -4.58 31.23 -30.12
C SER A 91 -4.65 31.47 -28.62
N ARG A 92 -5.56 32.34 -28.17
CA ARG A 92 -5.76 32.57 -26.74
C ARG A 92 -6.19 31.26 -26.08
N VAL A 93 -5.45 30.81 -25.06
CA VAL A 93 -5.79 29.62 -24.27
C VAL A 93 -7.27 29.73 -23.83
N PRO A 94 -8.13 28.74 -24.13
CA PRO A 94 -9.52 28.75 -23.70
C PRO A 94 -9.62 28.90 -22.18
N ALA A 95 -10.63 29.61 -21.68
CA ALA A 95 -10.73 29.93 -20.25
C ALA A 95 -10.74 28.69 -19.34
N HIS A 96 -11.26 27.55 -19.82
CA HIS A 96 -11.24 26.27 -19.11
C HIS A 96 -9.85 25.58 -19.05
N ASN A 97 -8.92 25.97 -19.93
CA ASN A 97 -7.53 25.48 -19.95
C ASN A 97 -6.56 26.42 -19.21
N ILE A 98 -7.06 27.54 -18.66
CA ILE A 98 -6.27 28.40 -17.78
C ILE A 98 -6.25 27.72 -16.40
N ILE A 99 -5.08 27.25 -15.97
CA ILE A 99 -4.88 26.72 -14.62
C ILE A 99 -4.84 27.92 -13.66
N ILE A 100 -6.00 28.27 -13.10
CA ILE A 100 -6.15 29.43 -12.18
C ILE A 100 -5.55 29.12 -10.80
N HIS A 101 -5.53 27.85 -10.39
CA HIS A 101 -4.99 27.42 -9.10
C HIS A 101 -3.61 26.81 -9.27
N LEU A 102 -2.59 27.44 -8.67
CA LEU A 102 -1.26 26.85 -8.57
C LEU A 102 -1.33 25.55 -7.74
N PRO A 103 -0.55 24.51 -8.08
CA PRO A 103 -0.39 23.35 -7.22
C PRO A 103 0.27 23.78 -5.89
N GLY A 104 -0.28 23.32 -4.78
CA GLY A 104 0.18 23.71 -3.44
C GLY A 104 -0.55 22.95 -2.33
N LEU A 105 -0.08 23.15 -1.09
CA LEU A 105 -0.67 22.54 0.10
C LEU A 105 -2.14 22.98 0.27
N ARG A 106 -2.99 22.08 0.76
CA ARG A 106 -4.42 22.30 1.00
C ARG A 106 -4.78 21.97 2.45
N GLY A 107 -5.85 22.59 2.95
CA GLY A 107 -6.40 22.30 4.27
C GLY A 107 -5.44 22.71 5.40
N PRO A 108 -5.33 21.95 6.50
CA PRO A 108 -4.56 22.36 7.68
C PRO A 108 -3.05 22.55 7.41
N ALA A 109 -2.51 21.84 6.40
CA ALA A 109 -1.12 22.01 5.97
C ALA A 109 -0.84 23.37 5.30
N GLN A 110 -1.85 24.07 4.81
CA GLN A 110 -1.69 25.40 4.19
C GLN A 110 -1.54 26.52 5.23
N ALA A 111 -1.97 26.30 6.47
CA ALA A 111 -1.94 27.30 7.54
C ALA A 111 -0.57 27.42 8.24
N LYS A 112 0.39 26.56 7.90
CA LYS A 112 1.74 26.52 8.49
C LYS A 112 2.78 26.86 7.41
N ASN A 113 3.61 27.86 7.68
CA ASN A 113 4.70 28.26 6.76
C ASN A 113 5.87 27.27 6.77
N GLU A 114 6.12 26.65 7.92
CA GLU A 114 7.12 25.60 8.14
C GLU A 114 6.41 24.43 8.82
N ILE A 115 6.68 23.21 8.36
CA ILE A 115 6.06 21.98 8.85
C ILE A 115 7.17 20.97 9.13
N SER A 116 7.22 20.47 10.37
CA SER A 116 8.06 19.32 10.72
C SER A 116 7.53 18.04 10.04
N PRO A 117 8.37 17.07 9.65
CA PRO A 117 7.92 15.79 9.07
C PRO A 117 6.86 15.07 9.91
N LEU A 118 6.94 15.19 11.25
CA LEU A 118 5.95 14.61 12.16
C LEU A 118 4.61 15.36 12.11
N GLU A 119 4.62 16.69 11.96
CA GLU A 119 3.40 17.47 11.77
C GLU A 119 2.76 17.21 10.40
N ALA A 120 3.55 17.04 9.34
CA ALA A 120 3.07 16.60 8.04
C ALA A 120 2.38 15.24 8.14
N TRP A 121 2.99 14.30 8.87
CA TRP A 121 2.42 13.00 9.14
C TRP A 121 1.09 13.10 9.91
N SER A 122 1.02 13.93 10.96
CA SER A 122 -0.24 14.17 11.71
C SER A 122 -1.34 14.87 10.89
N CYS A 123 -1.01 15.56 9.80
CA CYS A 123 -2.02 16.06 8.85
C CYS A 123 -2.58 14.97 7.92
N LEU A 124 -1.91 13.82 7.80
CA LEU A 124 -2.36 12.66 7.00
C LEU A 124 -3.03 11.60 7.89
N PHE A 125 -2.43 11.31 9.04
CA PHE A 125 -2.94 10.43 10.08
C PHE A 125 -3.34 11.27 11.29
N THR A 126 -4.59 11.75 11.28
CA THR A 126 -5.14 12.52 12.40
C THR A 126 -5.39 11.62 13.62
N GLU A 127 -5.45 12.23 14.80
CA GLU A 127 -5.79 11.54 16.05
C GLU A 127 -7.10 10.75 15.93
N ASP A 128 -8.13 11.33 15.31
CA ASP A 128 -9.43 10.68 15.09
C ASP A 128 -9.31 9.36 14.29
N ILE A 129 -8.37 9.30 13.31
CA ILE A 129 -8.12 8.08 12.52
C ILE A 129 -7.46 7.01 13.39
N ILE A 130 -6.48 7.39 14.23
CA ILE A 130 -5.80 6.47 15.14
C ILE A 130 -6.77 5.94 16.20
N ASP A 131 -7.62 6.80 16.77
CA ASP A 131 -8.63 6.41 17.74
C ASP A 131 -9.73 5.53 17.12
N LEU A 132 -10.17 5.81 15.88
CA LEU A 132 -11.09 4.94 15.15
C LEU A 132 -10.51 3.55 14.92
N ILE A 133 -9.24 3.47 14.47
CA ILE A 133 -8.52 2.21 14.31
C ILE A 133 -8.46 1.45 15.64
N LEU A 134 -8.08 2.13 16.72
CA LEU A 134 -7.96 1.55 18.06
C LEU A 134 -9.30 1.01 18.56
N GLN A 135 -10.40 1.75 18.40
CA GLN A 135 -11.74 1.34 18.80
C GLN A 135 -12.20 0.08 18.06
N HIS A 136 -12.10 0.06 16.72
CA HIS A 136 -12.52 -1.09 15.92
C HIS A 136 -11.62 -2.33 16.15
N THR A 137 -10.30 -2.13 16.32
CA THR A 137 -9.35 -3.21 16.62
C THR A 137 -9.65 -3.82 17.99
N ASN A 138 -9.84 -3.00 19.02
CA ASN A 138 -10.18 -3.48 20.36
C ASN A 138 -11.52 -4.20 20.41
N LYS A 139 -12.54 -3.70 19.70
CA LYS A 139 -13.83 -4.39 19.56
C LYS A 139 -13.70 -5.77 18.91
N LYS A 140 -12.85 -5.90 17.87
CA LYS A 140 -12.57 -7.20 17.22
C LYS A 140 -11.90 -8.18 18.20
N ILE A 141 -10.97 -7.70 19.02
CA ILE A 141 -10.28 -8.52 20.04
C ILE A 141 -11.25 -8.96 21.14
N THR A 142 -12.12 -8.09 21.66
CA THR A 142 -13.16 -8.47 22.63
C THR A 142 -14.03 -9.60 22.07
N ASN A 143 -14.61 -9.40 20.89
CA ASN A 143 -15.44 -10.41 20.23
C ASN A 143 -14.71 -11.75 20.02
N TYR A 144 -13.41 -11.73 19.75
CA TYR A 144 -12.61 -12.95 19.62
C TYR A 144 -12.41 -13.65 20.98
N SER A 145 -12.07 -12.87 22.02
CA SER A 145 -11.82 -13.36 23.38
C SER A 145 -13.03 -14.01 24.05
N GLU A 146 -14.24 -13.52 23.77
CA GLU A 146 -15.50 -14.12 24.25
C GLU A 146 -15.70 -15.55 23.73
N ASN A 147 -15.13 -15.87 22.56
CA ASN A 147 -15.24 -17.17 21.91
C ASN A 147 -14.01 -18.08 22.14
N HIS A 148 -12.88 -17.52 22.58
CA HIS A 148 -11.60 -18.23 22.73
C HIS A 148 -10.93 -17.85 24.06
N THR A 149 -11.28 -18.57 25.12
CA THR A 149 -10.89 -18.23 26.52
C THR A 149 -9.47 -18.66 26.91
N PHE A 150 -8.78 -19.46 26.09
CA PHE A 150 -7.50 -20.07 26.46
C PHE A 150 -6.26 -19.33 25.93
N ASP A 151 -6.39 -18.45 24.93
CA ASP A 151 -5.24 -17.83 24.28
C ASP A 151 -4.99 -16.38 24.78
N SER A 152 -4.25 -16.27 25.87
CA SER A 152 -3.91 -14.98 26.50
C SER A 152 -3.06 -14.07 25.62
N ALA A 153 -2.29 -14.61 24.65
CA ALA A 153 -1.38 -13.83 23.82
C ALA A 153 -2.12 -12.99 22.76
N TYR A 154 -3.26 -13.49 22.26
CA TYR A 154 -4.04 -12.84 21.20
C TYR A 154 -5.33 -12.16 21.72
N THR A 155 -5.59 -12.19 23.02
CA THR A 155 -6.77 -11.56 23.64
C THR A 155 -6.47 -10.24 24.35
N TYR A 156 -5.19 -9.84 24.46
CA TYR A 156 -4.83 -8.56 25.09
C TYR A 156 -5.11 -7.35 24.18
N HIS A 157 -5.82 -6.37 24.73
CA HIS A 157 -6.17 -5.12 24.05
C HIS A 157 -4.97 -4.34 23.53
N VAL A 158 -5.21 -3.57 22.47
CA VAL A 158 -4.22 -2.74 21.78
C VAL A 158 -4.27 -1.30 22.28
N THR A 159 -3.11 -0.76 22.62
CA THR A 159 -2.94 0.62 23.07
C THR A 159 -2.56 1.57 21.92
N ARG A 160 -2.77 2.87 22.11
CA ARG A 160 -2.42 3.89 21.10
C ARG A 160 -0.91 3.90 20.78
N GLY A 161 -0.06 3.67 21.79
CA GLY A 161 1.38 3.55 21.61
C GLY A 161 1.78 2.38 20.71
N GLU A 162 1.12 1.23 20.86
CA GLU A 162 1.38 0.05 20.02
C GLU A 162 0.92 0.24 18.57
N ILE A 163 -0.20 0.93 18.31
CA ILE A 163 -0.62 1.29 16.95
C ILE A 163 0.44 2.17 16.27
N LEU A 164 0.93 3.20 16.97
CA LEU A 164 1.98 4.07 16.43
C LEU A 164 3.31 3.32 16.22
N ALA A 165 3.68 2.43 17.15
CA ALA A 165 4.85 1.57 17.02
C ALA A 165 4.73 0.61 15.81
N PHE A 166 3.57 0.00 15.62
CA PHE A 166 3.26 -0.84 14.46
C PHE A 166 3.38 -0.06 13.14
N ILE A 167 2.78 1.12 13.06
CA ILE A 167 2.87 2.00 11.87
C ILE A 167 4.33 2.41 11.62
N GLY A 168 5.10 2.73 12.66
CA GLY A 168 6.53 3.01 12.56
C GLY A 168 7.33 1.85 11.98
N LEU A 169 7.02 0.62 12.36
CA LEU A 169 7.64 -0.58 11.79
C LEU A 169 7.24 -0.80 10.33
N MET A 170 6.02 -0.44 9.91
CA MET A 170 5.61 -0.47 8.50
C MET A 170 6.33 0.58 7.63
N PHE A 171 6.68 1.74 8.19
CA PHE A 171 7.60 2.64 7.49
C PHE A 171 9.01 2.05 7.38
N LEU A 172 9.50 1.38 8.43
CA LEU A 172 10.82 0.75 8.40
C LEU A 172 10.91 -0.43 7.41
N THR A 173 9.88 -1.29 7.28
CA THR A 173 9.88 -2.34 6.24
C THR A 173 9.94 -1.74 4.84
N GLY A 174 9.22 -0.64 4.58
CA GLY A 174 9.29 0.11 3.33
C GLY A 174 10.68 0.70 3.06
N ILE A 175 11.28 1.38 4.04
CA ILE A 175 12.62 1.98 3.95
C ILE A 175 13.69 0.92 3.65
N PHE A 176 13.62 -0.24 4.31
CA PHE A 176 14.57 -1.34 4.09
C PHE A 176 14.29 -2.16 2.82
N LYS A 177 13.21 -1.85 2.07
CA LYS A 177 12.70 -2.65 0.94
C LYS A 177 12.33 -4.10 1.30
N SER A 178 12.08 -4.34 2.59
CA SER A 178 11.81 -5.66 3.17
C SER A 178 10.34 -6.08 3.11
N ALA A 179 9.52 -5.40 2.30
CA ALA A 179 8.08 -5.68 2.20
C ALA A 179 7.73 -7.08 1.63
N ARG A 180 8.69 -7.76 1.00
CA ARG A 180 8.59 -9.15 0.52
C ARG A 180 9.53 -10.11 1.26
N GLU A 181 10.22 -9.64 2.30
CA GLU A 181 11.01 -10.52 3.18
C GLU A 181 10.07 -11.26 4.14
N ASP A 182 10.40 -12.50 4.49
CA ASP A 182 9.68 -13.25 5.52
C ASP A 182 9.79 -12.54 6.88
N THR A 183 8.63 -12.37 7.53
CA THR A 183 8.50 -11.73 8.85
C THR A 183 9.35 -12.42 9.92
N ARG A 184 9.47 -13.77 9.90
CA ARG A 184 10.36 -14.48 10.84
C ARG A 184 11.83 -14.12 10.57
N GLY A 185 12.22 -14.02 9.30
CA GLY A 185 13.53 -13.50 8.87
C GLY A 185 13.85 -12.09 9.38
N ILE A 186 12.91 -11.14 9.23
CA ILE A 186 13.09 -9.74 9.68
C ILE A 186 13.27 -9.65 11.21
N TRP A 187 12.49 -10.42 11.98
CA TRP A 187 12.53 -10.43 13.45
C TRP A 187 13.63 -11.32 14.07
N SER A 188 14.35 -12.10 13.26
CA SER A 188 15.35 -13.06 13.75
C SER A 188 16.46 -12.39 14.59
N ALA A 189 16.94 -13.08 15.63
CA ALA A 189 18.15 -12.66 16.34
C ALA A 189 19.45 -12.92 15.53
N LYS A 190 19.37 -13.73 14.46
CA LYS A 190 20.50 -14.15 13.61
C LYS A 190 20.90 -13.05 12.63
N THR A 191 22.00 -13.26 11.90
CA THR A 191 22.71 -12.27 11.06
C THR A 191 21.89 -11.50 10.02
N LYS A 192 20.69 -11.97 9.66
CA LYS A 192 19.79 -11.32 8.69
C LYS A 192 18.70 -10.45 9.32
N GLY A 193 18.36 -10.69 10.59
CA GLY A 193 17.29 -9.97 11.26
C GLY A 193 17.73 -8.58 11.72
N ARG A 194 16.75 -7.72 11.97
CA ARG A 194 16.97 -6.28 12.20
C ARG A 194 16.60 -5.96 13.66
N PRO A 195 17.58 -5.66 14.56
CA PRO A 195 17.33 -5.52 15.99
C PRO A 195 16.20 -4.54 16.34
N ILE A 196 16.04 -3.46 15.56
CA ILE A 196 15.00 -2.45 15.78
C ILE A 196 13.58 -3.03 15.80
N PHE A 197 13.30 -4.08 15.03
CA PHE A 197 11.98 -4.71 14.97
C PHE A 197 11.64 -5.41 16.29
N ARG A 198 12.52 -6.33 16.73
CA ARG A 198 12.37 -7.06 18.00
C ARG A 198 12.44 -6.16 19.24
N THR A 199 13.13 -5.01 19.18
CA THR A 199 13.15 -4.04 20.31
C THR A 199 11.89 -3.20 20.41
N VAL A 200 11.12 -3.05 19.32
CA VAL A 200 9.88 -2.25 19.32
C VAL A 200 8.66 -3.11 19.64
N MET A 201 8.56 -4.32 19.09
CA MET A 201 7.57 -5.33 19.50
C MET A 201 8.01 -6.75 19.15
N SER A 202 7.50 -7.74 19.89
CA SER A 202 7.71 -9.15 19.57
C SER A 202 7.02 -9.52 18.25
N LEU A 203 7.51 -10.59 17.60
CA LEU A 203 6.91 -11.11 16.37
C LEU A 203 5.43 -11.46 16.56
N ASN A 204 5.09 -12.14 17.65
CA ASN A 204 3.70 -12.55 17.95
C ASN A 204 2.78 -11.34 18.16
N ARG A 205 3.27 -10.24 18.77
CA ARG A 205 2.49 -9.01 18.91
C ARG A 205 2.35 -8.30 17.56
N HIS A 206 3.39 -8.30 16.74
CA HIS A 206 3.33 -7.77 15.37
C HIS A 206 2.30 -8.50 14.49
N THR A 207 2.34 -9.84 14.46
CA THR A 207 1.38 -10.65 13.69
C THR A 207 -0.04 -10.51 14.23
N HIS A 208 -0.22 -10.45 15.55
CA HIS A 208 -1.49 -10.13 16.18
C HIS A 208 -2.06 -8.77 15.71
N HIS A 209 -1.25 -7.71 15.67
CA HIS A 209 -1.70 -6.41 15.16
C HIS A 209 -2.04 -6.48 13.67
N ALA A 210 -1.17 -7.08 12.83
CA ALA A 210 -1.41 -7.22 11.40
C ALA A 210 -2.73 -7.96 11.10
N TYR A 211 -3.01 -9.03 11.83
CA TYR A 211 -4.27 -9.78 11.73
C TYR A 211 -5.47 -8.93 12.20
N ASN A 212 -5.38 -8.27 13.35
CA ASN A 212 -6.52 -7.55 13.93
C ASN A 212 -6.83 -6.21 13.23
N LEU A 213 -5.86 -5.56 12.61
CA LEU A 213 -6.04 -4.34 11.83
C LEU A 213 -6.81 -4.55 10.50
N THR A 214 -6.88 -5.78 10.00
CA THR A 214 -7.72 -6.05 8.81
C THR A 214 -9.21 -5.89 9.13
N ASN A 215 -9.88 -5.10 8.28
CA ASN A 215 -11.26 -4.65 8.47
C ASN A 215 -12.24 -5.75 8.88
N ASN A 216 -13.21 -5.37 9.71
CA ASN A 216 -14.37 -6.18 10.06
C ASN A 216 -15.19 -6.48 8.78
N LEU A 217 -14.97 -7.67 8.18
CA LEU A 217 -15.64 -8.10 6.94
C LEU A 217 -17.17 -8.05 7.07
N HIS A 218 -17.69 -8.29 8.28
CA HIS A 218 -19.11 -8.26 8.61
C HIS A 218 -19.74 -6.88 8.35
N GLU A 219 -19.10 -5.82 8.86
CA GLU A 219 -19.57 -4.44 8.70
C GLU A 219 -19.44 -3.94 7.25
N LYS A 220 -18.45 -4.46 6.51
CA LYS A 220 -18.29 -4.23 5.07
C LYS A 220 -19.45 -4.84 4.27
N ASN A 221 -19.96 -6.00 4.69
CA ASN A 221 -21.08 -6.68 4.03
C ASN A 221 -22.42 -5.97 4.31
N GLU A 222 -22.68 -5.55 5.55
CA GLU A 222 -23.88 -4.76 5.89
C GLU A 222 -23.90 -3.41 5.17
N LYS A 223 -22.78 -2.68 5.14
CA LYS A 223 -22.66 -1.40 4.40
C LYS A 223 -22.79 -1.57 2.89
N ARG A 224 -22.36 -2.71 2.34
CA ARG A 224 -22.62 -3.09 0.93
C ARG A 224 -24.10 -3.37 0.68
N GLN A 225 -24.78 -4.13 1.55
CA GLN A 225 -26.22 -4.41 1.43
C GLN A 225 -27.07 -3.14 1.54
N THR A 226 -26.83 -2.31 2.57
CA THR A 226 -27.56 -1.04 2.76
C THR A 226 -27.29 -0.04 1.63
N GLY A 227 -26.04 0.03 1.12
CA GLY A 227 -25.71 0.79 -0.09
C GLY A 227 -26.48 0.30 -1.31
N LEU A 228 -26.47 -1.01 -1.60
CA LEU A 228 -27.20 -1.61 -2.71
C LEU A 228 -28.72 -1.36 -2.61
N LEU A 229 -29.31 -1.49 -1.42
CA LEU A 229 -30.72 -1.17 -1.17
C LEU A 229 -31.03 0.31 -1.39
N SER A 230 -30.13 1.22 -0.99
CA SER A 230 -30.27 2.65 -1.23
C SER A 230 -30.22 2.98 -2.73
N TYR A 231 -29.31 2.37 -3.50
CA TYR A 231 -29.27 2.52 -4.95
C TYR A 231 -30.51 1.95 -5.65
N GLN A 232 -31.00 0.77 -5.23
CA GLN A 232 -32.22 0.16 -5.78
C GLN A 232 -33.46 1.02 -5.50
N ASN A 233 -33.61 1.53 -4.27
CA ASN A 233 -34.73 2.42 -3.92
C ASN A 233 -34.68 3.76 -4.68
N CYS A 234 -33.48 4.29 -4.95
CA CYS A 234 -33.31 5.50 -5.75
C CYS A 234 -33.67 5.29 -7.23
N LEU A 235 -33.36 4.11 -7.78
CA LEU A 235 -33.74 3.73 -9.16
C LEU A 235 -35.23 3.39 -9.29
N ALA A 236 -35.89 2.93 -8.22
CA ALA A 236 -37.33 2.67 -8.19
C ALA A 236 -38.21 3.92 -7.96
N SER A 237 -37.58 5.09 -7.75
CA SER A 237 -38.26 6.38 -7.52
C SER A 237 -38.12 7.35 -8.71
N LEU A 238 -37.69 6.83 -9.88
CA LEU A 238 -37.55 7.52 -11.17
C LEU A 238 -38.52 6.91 -12.20
#